data_AF-A0A6I3SBQ1-F1
#
_entry.id   AF-A0A6I3SBQ1-F1
#
_cell.length_a   1.000
_cell.length_b   1.000
_cell.length_c   1.000
_cell.angle_alpha   90.00
_cell.angle_beta   90.00
_cell.angle_gamma   90.00
#
_symmetry.space_group_name_H-M   'P 1'
#
loop_
_entity.id
_entity.type
_entity.pdbx_description
1 polymer ?
#
loop_
_entity_poly.entity_id
_entity_poly.type
_entity_poly.pdbx_seq_one_letter_code
_entity_poly.pdbx_strand_id
1 'polypeptide(L)' 'MAVYKCAKCGEVIEKRCKPGKCPKCGAVKEDLIKQ' A
#
# COMPACT_ATOMS: atom_id res chain seq x y z
N MET A 1 1.80 11.65 -7.70
CA MET A 1 1.91 10.25 -7.23
C MET A 1 1.09 10.13 -5.95
N ALA A 2 0.49 8.98 -5.66
CA ALA A 2 -0.19 8.76 -4.40
C ALA A 2 0.68 7.87 -3.51
N VAL A 3 0.75 8.21 -2.23
CA VAL A 3 1.49 7.43 -1.25
C VAL A 3 0.49 6.52 -0.55
N TYR A 4 0.83 5.24 -0.42
CA TYR A 4 0.01 4.25 0.26
C TYR A 4 0.85 3.58 1.32
N LYS A 5 0.45 3.71 2.59
CA LYS A 5 1.06 3.01 3.70
C LYS A 5 0.30 1.71 3.97
N CYS A 6 1.02 0.60 4.00
CA CYS A 6 0.47 -0.68 4.38
C CYS A 6 0.24 -0.72 5.90
N ALA A 7 -0.99 -0.96 6.33
CA ALA A 7 -1.36 -1.08 7.74
C ALA A 7 -0.82 -2.36 8.39
N LYS A 8 -0.50 -3.40 7.60
CA LYS A 8 0.01 -4.69 8.10
C LYS A 8 1.50 -4.68 8.40
N CYS A 9 2.31 -4.18 7.47
CA CYS A 9 3.77 -4.21 7.59
C CYS A 9 4.43 -2.82 7.68
N GLY A 10 3.64 -1.75 7.64
CA GLY A 10 4.13 -0.37 7.69
C GLY A 10 4.76 0.14 6.38
N GLU A 11 4.80 -0.68 5.33
CA GLU A 11 5.48 -0.33 4.07
C GLU A 11 4.87 0.88 3.38
N VAL A 12 5.70 1.80 2.92
CA VAL A 12 5.28 2.98 2.16
C VAL A 12 5.44 2.69 0.68
N ILE A 13 4.34 2.79 -0.06
CA ILE A 13 4.25 2.45 -1.48
C ILE A 13 3.85 3.71 -2.23
N GLU A 14 4.76 4.23 -3.06
CA GLU A 14 4.50 5.38 -3.89
C GLU A 14 4.10 4.93 -5.29
N LYS A 15 2.81 5.03 -5.61
CA LYS A 15 2.27 4.65 -6.93
C LYS A 15 1.19 5.62 -7.39
N ARG A 16 1.03 5.74 -8.71
CA ARG A 16 -0.02 6.60 -9.29
C ARG A 16 -1.43 6.08 -8.98
N CYS A 17 -1.59 4.75 -8.92
CA CYS A 17 -2.86 4.07 -8.65
C CYS A 17 -2.75 3.21 -7.38
N LYS A 18 -3.88 2.97 -6.72
CA LYS A 18 -3.94 2.15 -5.50
C LYS A 18 -3.43 0.73 -5.82
N PRO A 19 -2.38 0.24 -5.13
CA PRO A 19 -1.86 -1.10 -5.39
C PRO A 19 -2.92 -2.16 -5.03
N GLY A 20 -3.01 -3.22 -5.84
CA GLY A 20 -3.91 -4.35 -5.55
C GLY A 20 -3.48 -5.16 -4.33
N LYS A 21 -2.16 -5.22 -4.08
CA LYS A 21 -1.52 -5.87 -2.93
C LYS A 21 -0.26 -5.11 -2.52
N CYS A 22 0.13 -5.24 -1.26
CA CYS A 22 1.41 -4.75 -0.77
C CYS A 22 2.56 -5.57 -1.41
N PRO A 23 3.56 -4.92 -2.03
CA PRO A 23 4.68 -5.62 -2.65
C PRO A 23 5.61 -6.30 -1.64
N LYS A 24 5.59 -5.89 -0.37
CA LYS A 24 6.46 -6.44 0.67
C LYS A 24 5.87 -7.65 1.39
N CYS A 25 4.60 -7.54 1.80
CA CYS A 25 3.96 -8.55 2.66
C CYS A 25 2.77 -9.26 2.02
N GLY A 26 2.37 -8.86 0.81
CA GLY A 26 1.20 -9.45 0.12
C GLY A 26 -0.16 -9.05 0.67
N ALA A 27 -0.23 -8.12 1.65
CA ALA A 27 -1.49 -7.59 2.19
C ALA A 27 -2.40 -7.05 1.07
N VAL A 28 -3.72 -7.15 1.24
CA VAL A 28 -4.68 -6.76 0.20
C VAL A 28 -4.80 -5.23 0.09
N LYS A 29 -5.36 -4.74 -1.02
CA LYS A 29 -5.56 -3.29 -1.28
C LYS A 29 -6.32 -2.56 -0.16
N GLU A 30 -7.12 -3.27 0.63
CA GLU A 30 -7.92 -2.70 1.72
C GLU A 30 -7.02 -2.29 2.89
N ASP A 31 -5.96 -3.05 3.15
CA ASP A 31 -4.93 -2.74 4.15
C ASP A 31 -3.93 -1.65 3.68
N LEU A 32 -4.09 -1.12 2.47
CA LEU A 32 -3.27 -0.02 1.95
C LEU A 32 -3.98 1.31 2.17
N ILE A 33 -3.55 2.03 3.18
CA ILE A 33 -4.09 3.33 3.58
C ILE A 33 -3.40 4.41 2.75
N LYS A 34 -4.18 5.26 2.08
CA LYS A 34 -3.60 6.40 1.36
C LYS A 34 -3.05 7.40 2.38
N GLN A 35 -1.78 7.78 2.22
CA GLN A 35 -1.15 8.91 2.90
C GLN A 35 -1.33 10.17 2.04
#